data_AF-A0A3S3KWN3-F1
#
_entry.id   AF-A0A3S3KWN3-F1
#
_cell.length_a   1.000
_cell.length_b   1.000
_cell.length_c   1.000
_cell.angle_alpha   90.00
_cell.angle_beta   90.00
_cell.angle_gamma   90.00
#
_symmetry.space_group_name_H-M   'P 1'
#
loop_
_entity.id
_entity.type
_entity.pdbx_description
1 polymer ?
#
loop_
_entity_poly.entity_id
_entity_poly.type
_entity_poly.pdbx_seq_one_letter_code
_entity_poly.pdbx_strand_id
1 'polypeptide(L)'
;MSAGKLGSLKRVGAMALLLVLNVALLVSYRRLTQRFSERMRHLPSFAAPATFTEKIHWRKIFDDDPRFAIVLDKLKAKEFVRDRLPWLLVPAVLWRGDDPREIPFDELTIPYIVKCNHGCNMNAVVPDPATADRDAIIAEMSRHLAETYGSRKLERGYAHIKPQVFVETLIGKDHDYQPIDYKFNVIAGRVAFVVVTSFRSTVRKTALFDRDWRRLAVVQGGIDASLEIARPQSFSRMVEAAEILGGEFDMMRVDFYEDGGEPVFGEFTIYPRSGLQQFEPPAFDRELGACWDIAASGYLSRPSSRFARRYRAVLVAAGRI
;
A
#
# COMPACT_ATOMS: atom_id res chain seq x y z
N MET A 1 16.29 34.00 -32.85
CA MET A 1 16.44 32.67 -32.21
C MET A 1 15.20 31.85 -32.52
N SER A 2 15.33 30.67 -33.13
CA SER A 2 14.15 29.85 -33.49
C SER A 2 13.44 29.32 -32.25
N ALA A 3 12.12 29.09 -32.35
CA ALA A 3 11.28 28.58 -31.27
C ALA A 3 11.84 27.28 -30.63
N GLY A 4 12.54 26.44 -31.42
CA GLY A 4 13.20 25.22 -30.94
C GLY A 4 14.35 25.48 -29.96
N LYS A 5 15.17 26.52 -30.16
CA LYS A 5 16.25 26.87 -29.22
C LYS A 5 15.70 27.38 -27.89
N LEU A 6 14.63 28.17 -27.92
CA LEU A 6 14.02 28.72 -26.71
C LEU A 6 13.33 27.62 -25.86
N GLY A 7 12.67 26.65 -26.51
CA GLY A 7 12.12 25.47 -25.84
C GLY A 7 13.20 24.61 -25.18
N SER A 8 14.34 24.41 -25.87
CA SER A 8 15.48 23.69 -25.33
C SER A 8 16.07 24.35 -24.08
N LEU A 9 16.26 25.68 -24.08
CA LEU A 9 16.77 26.39 -22.90
C LEU A 9 15.83 26.29 -21.70
N LYS A 10 14.51 26.41 -21.92
CA LYS A 10 13.51 26.27 -20.85
C LYS A 10 13.55 24.88 -20.20
N ARG A 11 13.69 23.83 -21.01
CA ARG A 11 13.79 22.45 -20.53
C ARG A 11 15.05 22.22 -19.70
N VAL A 12 16.19 22.72 -20.16
CA VAL A 12 17.46 22.63 -19.43
C VAL A 12 17.38 23.36 -18.09
N GLY A 13 16.82 24.58 -18.07
CA GLY A 13 16.61 25.33 -16.83
C GLY A 13 15.69 24.61 -15.85
N ALA A 14 14.58 24.03 -16.33
CA ALA A 14 13.67 23.24 -15.51
C ALA A 14 14.34 21.98 -14.91
N MET A 15 15.13 21.28 -15.72
CA MET A 15 15.93 20.13 -15.26
C MET A 15 16.94 20.52 -14.18
N ALA A 16 17.62 21.66 -14.31
CA ALA A 16 18.54 22.17 -13.30
C ALA A 16 17.82 22.50 -11.98
N LEU A 17 16.64 23.12 -12.05
CA LEU A 17 15.82 23.40 -10.85
C LEU A 17 15.40 22.11 -10.14
N LEU A 18 15.01 21.07 -10.88
CA LEU A 18 14.67 19.77 -10.31
C LEU A 18 15.88 19.10 -9.65
N LEU A 19 17.08 19.23 -10.22
CA LEU A 19 18.31 18.71 -9.61
C LEU A 19 18.61 19.41 -8.29
N VAL A 20 18.55 20.75 -8.26
CA VAL A 20 18.75 21.53 -7.03
C VAL A 20 17.72 21.15 -5.96
N LEU A 21 16.45 21.06 -6.33
CA LEU A 21 15.39 20.58 -5.44
C LEU A 21 15.69 19.16 -4.94
N ASN A 22 16.14 18.25 -5.81
CA ASN A 22 16.47 16.88 -5.41
C ASN A 22 17.57 16.85 -4.35
N VAL A 23 18.65 17.61 -4.54
CA VAL A 23 19.74 17.71 -3.55
C VAL A 23 19.20 18.21 -2.20
N ALA A 24 18.36 19.25 -2.21
CA ALA A 24 17.73 19.74 -0.99
C ALA A 24 16.87 18.65 -0.32
N LEU A 25 16.05 17.91 -1.08
CA LEU A 25 15.23 16.82 -0.55
C LEU A 25 16.08 15.67 0.01
N LEU A 26 17.17 15.30 -0.66
CA LEU A 26 18.07 14.23 -0.20
C LEU A 26 18.66 14.56 1.18
N VAL A 27 18.98 15.84 1.43
CA VAL A 27 19.48 16.34 2.72
C VAL A 27 18.35 16.44 3.74
N SER A 28 17.23 17.08 3.41
CA SER A 28 16.07 17.26 4.31
C SER A 28 15.48 15.92 4.76
N TYR A 29 15.47 14.92 3.88
CA TYR A 29 14.94 13.58 4.13
C TYR A 29 16.06 12.52 4.27
N ARG A 30 17.20 12.87 4.88
CA ARG A 30 18.39 12.02 5.01
C ARG A 30 18.12 10.55 5.39
N ARG A 31 17.17 10.30 6.30
CA ARG A 31 16.84 8.94 6.76
C ARG A 31 16.14 8.12 5.67
N LEU A 32 15.29 8.74 4.86
CA LEU A 32 14.70 8.09 3.69
C LEU A 32 15.75 7.85 2.62
N THR A 33 16.58 8.86 2.33
CA THR A 33 17.68 8.77 1.37
C THR A 33 18.61 7.60 1.69
N GLN A 34 19.04 7.49 2.96
CA GLN A 34 19.93 6.42 3.41
C GLN A 34 19.29 5.04 3.21
N ARG A 35 18.07 4.83 3.73
CA ARG A 35 17.37 3.54 3.60
C ARG A 35 17.13 3.14 2.15
N PHE A 36 16.72 4.10 1.32
CA PHE A 36 16.53 3.87 -0.10
C PHE A 36 17.86 3.45 -0.74
N SER A 37 18.94 4.17 -0.49
CA SER A 37 20.24 3.92 -1.14
C SER A 37 20.87 2.61 -0.69
N GLU A 38 20.77 2.27 0.60
CA GLU A 38 21.22 0.99 1.14
C GLU A 38 20.48 -0.18 0.51
N ARG A 39 19.15 -0.05 0.35
CA ARG A 39 18.31 -1.11 -0.20
C ARG A 39 18.41 -1.21 -1.72
N MET A 40 18.24 -0.10 -2.43
CA MET A 40 18.12 -0.03 -3.88
C MET A 40 19.48 0.09 -4.59
N ARG A 41 20.56 0.34 -3.84
CA ARG A 41 21.95 0.43 -4.34
C ARG A 41 22.19 1.61 -5.30
N HIS A 42 21.34 2.63 -5.27
CA HIS A 42 21.52 3.92 -5.95
C HIS A 42 20.78 5.04 -5.19
N LEU A 43 21.12 6.30 -5.46
CA LEU A 43 20.39 7.44 -4.91
C LEU A 43 19.02 7.62 -5.59
N PRO A 44 17.98 8.05 -4.87
CA PRO A 44 16.67 8.31 -5.45
C PRO A 44 16.58 9.70 -6.10
N SER A 45 15.74 9.81 -7.13
CA SER A 45 15.20 11.08 -7.61
C SER A 45 13.85 11.38 -6.95
N PHE A 46 13.87 12.03 -5.78
CA PHE A 46 12.64 12.47 -5.11
C PHE A 46 11.97 13.66 -5.80
N ALA A 47 12.72 14.54 -6.45
CA ALA A 47 12.12 15.71 -7.10
C ALA A 47 11.51 15.41 -8.48
N ALA A 48 11.97 14.36 -9.15
CA ALA A 48 11.47 13.94 -10.46
C ALA A 48 11.54 12.40 -10.56
N PRO A 49 10.67 11.68 -9.83
CA PRO A 49 10.74 10.23 -9.72
C PRO A 49 10.42 9.55 -11.05
N ALA A 50 11.21 8.55 -11.42
CA ALA A 50 11.01 7.79 -12.65
C ALA A 50 10.51 6.36 -12.37
N THR A 51 11.00 5.73 -11.30
CA THR A 51 10.63 4.35 -10.96
C THR A 51 9.43 4.30 -10.01
N PHE A 52 8.78 3.14 -9.91
CA PHE A 52 7.66 2.94 -8.99
C PHE A 52 8.10 3.12 -7.52
N THR A 53 9.27 2.60 -7.14
CA THR A 53 9.82 2.81 -5.80
C THR A 53 10.14 4.27 -5.47
N GLU A 54 10.65 5.04 -6.44
CA GLU A 54 10.86 6.49 -6.29
C GLU A 54 9.54 7.24 -6.15
N LYS A 55 8.51 6.86 -6.92
CA LYS A 55 7.17 7.49 -6.86
C LYS A 55 6.47 7.27 -5.52
N ILE A 56 6.67 6.12 -4.87
CA ILE A 56 6.21 5.90 -3.49
C ILE A 56 6.88 6.89 -2.53
N HIS A 57 8.19 7.13 -2.67
CA HIS A 57 8.90 8.10 -1.83
C HIS A 57 8.49 9.54 -2.12
N TRP A 58 8.25 9.88 -3.39
CA TRP A 58 7.66 11.15 -3.78
C TRP A 58 6.32 11.36 -3.10
N ARG A 59 5.43 10.34 -3.11
CA ARG A 59 4.13 10.39 -2.43
C ARG A 59 4.30 10.65 -0.93
N LYS A 60 5.22 9.95 -0.27
CA LYS A 60 5.53 10.17 1.16
C LYS A 60 5.95 11.61 1.50
N ILE A 61 6.67 12.26 0.59
CA ILE A 61 7.19 13.62 0.77
C ILE A 61 6.09 14.66 0.48
N PHE A 62 5.39 14.51 -0.64
CA PHE A 62 4.56 15.57 -1.20
C PHE A 62 3.05 15.33 -1.08
N ASP A 63 2.61 14.10 -1.26
CA ASP A 63 1.21 13.78 -1.47
C ASP A 63 0.54 13.27 -0.20
N ASP A 64 -0.20 14.19 0.42
CA ASP A 64 -0.93 14.02 1.68
C ASP A 64 -2.45 14.14 1.40
N ASP A 65 -2.92 13.41 0.38
CA ASP A 65 -4.35 13.38 0.02
C ASP A 65 -5.17 12.92 1.24
N PRO A 66 -6.16 13.70 1.72
CA PRO A 66 -6.94 13.35 2.90
C PRO A 66 -7.71 12.03 2.75
N ARG A 67 -8.00 11.59 1.52
CA ARG A 67 -8.64 10.29 1.26
C ARG A 67 -7.77 9.11 1.69
N PHE A 68 -6.44 9.28 1.75
CA PHE A 68 -5.52 8.24 2.21
C PHE A 68 -5.80 7.79 3.64
N ALA A 69 -6.19 8.70 4.53
CA ALA A 69 -6.54 8.34 5.90
C ALA A 69 -7.77 7.42 5.96
N ILE A 70 -8.74 7.63 5.07
CA ILE A 70 -9.98 6.84 5.00
C ILE A 70 -9.68 5.40 4.59
N VAL A 71 -8.86 5.20 3.56
CA VAL A 71 -8.55 3.86 3.05
C VAL A 71 -7.49 3.12 3.87
N LEU A 72 -6.60 3.83 4.56
CA LEU A 72 -5.60 3.22 5.45
C LEU A 72 -6.19 2.82 6.81
N ASP A 73 -7.23 3.52 7.27
CA ASP A 73 -7.99 3.16 8.48
C ASP A 73 -8.80 1.90 8.20
N LYS A 74 -8.41 0.77 8.81
CA LYS A 74 -9.04 -0.54 8.55
C LYS A 74 -10.54 -0.57 8.82
N LEU A 75 -11.08 0.27 9.71
CA LEU A 75 -12.51 0.34 9.98
C LEU A 75 -13.22 1.14 8.88
N LYS A 76 -12.72 2.33 8.54
CA LYS A 76 -13.30 3.17 7.49
C LYS A 76 -13.14 2.58 6.10
N ALA A 77 -12.06 1.84 5.85
CA ALA A 77 -11.84 1.11 4.61
C ALA A 77 -12.95 0.09 4.34
N LYS A 78 -13.48 -0.56 5.38
CA LYS A 78 -14.59 -1.50 5.26
C LYS A 78 -15.89 -0.81 4.86
N GLU A 79 -16.17 0.34 5.46
CA GLU A 79 -17.32 1.19 5.10
C GLU A 79 -17.17 1.69 3.65
N PHE A 80 -15.99 2.20 3.29
CA PHE A 80 -15.66 2.60 1.92
C PHE A 80 -15.93 1.47 0.92
N VAL A 81 -15.47 0.24 1.19
CA VAL A 81 -15.67 -0.91 0.31
C VAL A 81 -17.14 -1.28 0.18
N ARG A 82 -17.90 -1.34 1.28
CA ARG A 82 -19.33 -1.71 1.27
C ARG A 82 -20.16 -0.73 0.44
N ASP A 83 -19.84 0.56 0.49
CA ASP A 83 -20.53 1.58 -0.30
C ASP A 83 -20.32 1.41 -1.81
N ARG A 84 -19.13 0.96 -2.24
CA ARG A 84 -18.80 0.80 -3.67
C ARG A 84 -19.18 -0.58 -4.20
N LEU A 85 -18.97 -1.63 -3.41
CA LEU A 85 -19.13 -3.02 -3.81
C LEU A 85 -19.89 -3.80 -2.74
N PRO A 86 -21.23 -3.67 -2.66
CA PRO A 86 -22.05 -4.37 -1.67
C PRO A 86 -21.96 -5.91 -1.75
N TRP A 87 -21.57 -6.44 -2.91
CA TRP A 87 -21.39 -7.87 -3.14
C TRP A 87 -20.06 -8.42 -2.64
N LEU A 88 -19.07 -7.56 -2.37
CA LEU A 88 -17.74 -7.98 -1.94
C LEU A 88 -17.77 -8.31 -0.45
N LEU A 89 -17.31 -9.51 -0.09
CA LEU A 89 -17.28 -9.91 1.31
C LEU A 89 -16.27 -9.07 2.08
N VAL A 90 -16.69 -8.60 3.25
CA VAL A 90 -15.85 -7.85 4.18
C VAL A 90 -15.95 -8.52 5.54
N PRO A 91 -14.83 -8.89 6.20
CA PRO A 91 -14.88 -9.55 7.50
C PRO A 91 -15.72 -8.77 8.50
N ALA A 92 -16.59 -9.47 9.22
CA ALA A 92 -17.55 -8.87 10.12
C ALA A 92 -16.82 -8.34 11.36
N VAL A 93 -17.07 -7.07 11.69
CA VAL A 93 -16.55 -6.45 12.90
C VAL A 93 -17.47 -6.84 14.05
N LEU A 94 -16.96 -7.63 14.99
CA LEU A 94 -17.69 -8.14 16.14
C LEU A 94 -17.73 -7.11 17.26
N TRP A 95 -16.67 -6.32 17.40
CA TRP A 95 -16.55 -5.27 18.40
C TRP A 95 -15.51 -4.22 17.97
N ARG A 96 -15.66 -2.97 18.42
CA ARG A 96 -14.63 -1.92 18.30
C ARG A 96 -14.69 -0.96 19.49
N GLY A 97 -13.54 -0.43 19.88
CA GLY A 97 -13.44 0.50 21.00
C GLY A 97 -12.08 1.21 21.05
N ASP A 98 -11.93 2.09 22.03
CA ASP A 98 -10.68 2.84 22.26
C ASP A 98 -9.79 2.17 23.33
N ASP A 99 -10.31 1.19 24.07
CA ASP A 99 -9.62 0.48 25.15
C ASP A 99 -9.73 -1.05 24.98
N PRO A 100 -8.62 -1.79 24.80
CA PRO A 100 -8.68 -3.25 24.63
C PRO A 100 -9.19 -4.00 25.86
N ARG A 101 -9.22 -3.37 27.05
CA ARG A 101 -9.81 -3.98 28.26
C ARG A 101 -11.33 -4.10 28.18
N GLU A 102 -11.96 -3.36 27.27
CA GLU A 102 -13.41 -3.39 27.03
C GLU A 102 -13.82 -4.45 25.99
N ILE A 103 -12.87 -5.24 25.46
CA ILE A 103 -13.18 -6.35 24.55
C ILE A 103 -14.05 -7.37 25.30
N PRO A 104 -15.25 -7.71 24.79
CA PRO A 104 -16.16 -8.65 25.44
C PRO A 104 -15.74 -10.10 25.18
N PHE A 105 -14.58 -10.51 25.71
CA PHE A 105 -14.00 -11.83 25.45
C PHE A 105 -14.94 -13.01 25.75
N ASP A 106 -15.84 -12.86 26.72
CA ASP A 106 -16.80 -13.91 27.09
C ASP A 106 -17.93 -14.10 26.06
N GLU A 107 -18.17 -13.10 25.20
CA GLU A 107 -19.17 -13.17 24.13
C GLU A 107 -18.57 -13.68 22.80
N LEU A 108 -17.23 -13.65 22.67
CA LEU A 108 -16.51 -14.02 21.46
C LEU A 108 -16.31 -15.55 21.39
N THR A 109 -17.32 -16.25 20.87
CA THR A 109 -17.38 -17.72 20.84
C THR A 109 -16.90 -18.37 19.54
N ILE A 110 -16.54 -17.57 18.54
CA ILE A 110 -16.03 -18.03 17.23
C ILE A 110 -14.59 -17.56 17.02
N PRO A 111 -13.80 -18.17 16.11
CA PRO A 111 -12.46 -17.67 15.79
C PRO A 111 -12.47 -16.21 15.33
N TYR A 112 -11.55 -15.42 15.87
CA TYR A 112 -11.46 -14.00 15.59
C TYR A 112 -10.01 -13.51 15.50
N ILE A 113 -9.86 -12.29 15.03
CA ILE A 113 -8.59 -11.56 15.05
C ILE A 113 -8.83 -10.19 15.67
N VAL A 114 -7.98 -9.83 16.64
CA VAL A 114 -7.95 -8.50 17.24
C VAL A 114 -6.96 -7.65 16.46
N LYS A 115 -7.33 -6.43 16.10
CA LYS A 115 -6.51 -5.54 15.26
C LYS A 115 -6.55 -4.11 15.77
N CYS A 116 -5.46 -3.37 15.59
CA CYS A 116 -5.51 -1.91 15.56
C CYS A 116 -5.77 -1.41 14.13
N ASN A 117 -6.55 -0.35 13.99
CA ASN A 117 -6.95 0.17 12.67
C ASN A 117 -5.87 0.98 11.93
N HIS A 118 -4.86 1.49 12.64
CA HIS A 118 -3.95 2.54 12.18
C HIS A 118 -2.53 2.07 11.82
N GLY A 119 -2.34 0.79 11.47
CA GLY A 119 -1.00 0.30 11.12
C GLY A 119 -0.95 -1.08 10.47
N CYS A 120 0.25 -1.65 10.44
CA CYS A 120 0.55 -2.97 9.88
C CYS A 120 1.15 -3.87 10.97
N ASN A 121 0.83 -5.17 10.92
CA ASN A 121 1.23 -6.17 11.94
C ASN A 121 0.85 -5.77 13.36
N MET A 122 -0.27 -5.08 13.53
CA MET A 122 -0.85 -4.73 14.83
C MET A 122 -2.06 -5.61 15.05
N ASN A 123 -1.84 -6.90 15.23
CA ASN A 123 -2.91 -7.89 15.31
C ASN A 123 -2.55 -9.11 16.16
N ALA A 124 -3.56 -9.69 16.79
CA ALA A 124 -3.48 -10.95 17.52
C ALA A 124 -4.54 -11.91 16.98
N VAL A 125 -4.09 -13.07 16.48
CA VAL A 125 -4.97 -14.12 15.93
C VAL A 125 -5.45 -15.00 17.07
N VAL A 126 -6.76 -15.25 17.14
CA VAL A 126 -7.39 -16.12 18.13
C VAL A 126 -8.16 -17.23 17.41
N PRO A 127 -7.48 -18.35 17.09
CA PRO A 127 -8.10 -19.47 16.37
C PRO A 127 -9.06 -20.28 17.25
N ASP A 128 -8.82 -20.31 18.56
CA ASP A 128 -9.68 -20.91 19.57
C ASP A 128 -9.86 -19.92 20.75
N PRO A 129 -11.06 -19.33 20.93
CA PRO A 129 -11.35 -18.44 22.05
C PRO A 129 -11.19 -19.08 23.43
N ALA A 130 -11.35 -20.40 23.55
CA ALA A 130 -11.25 -21.10 24.84
C ALA A 130 -9.82 -21.10 25.40
N THR A 131 -8.82 -20.98 24.53
CA THR A 131 -7.39 -20.96 24.89
C THR A 131 -6.75 -19.58 24.77
N ALA A 132 -7.54 -18.53 24.56
CA ALA A 132 -7.04 -17.19 24.31
C ALA A 132 -6.36 -16.58 25.56
N ASP A 133 -5.12 -16.13 25.41
CA ASP A 133 -4.44 -15.33 26.43
C ASP A 133 -4.92 -13.86 26.36
N ARG A 134 -5.99 -13.57 27.10
CA ARG A 134 -6.66 -12.26 27.09
C ARG A 134 -5.75 -11.14 27.57
N ASP A 135 -4.95 -11.40 28.60
CA ASP A 135 -4.04 -10.41 29.17
C ASP A 135 -2.91 -10.07 28.18
N ALA A 136 -2.37 -11.07 27.48
CA ALA A 136 -1.38 -10.83 26.41
C ALA A 136 -1.97 -10.01 25.26
N ILE A 137 -3.20 -10.33 24.82
CA ILE A 137 -3.90 -9.56 23.78
C ILE A 137 -4.10 -8.11 24.21
N ILE A 138 -4.58 -7.88 25.43
CA ILE A 138 -4.78 -6.52 25.98
C ILE A 138 -3.47 -5.75 26.02
N ALA A 139 -2.39 -6.37 26.53
CA ALA A 139 -1.08 -5.74 26.61
C ALA A 139 -0.52 -5.39 25.22
N GLU A 140 -0.66 -6.31 24.25
CA GLU A 140 -0.21 -6.10 22.88
C GLU A 140 -0.97 -4.96 22.19
N MET A 141 -2.30 -4.95 22.28
CA MET A 141 -3.12 -3.90 21.67
C MET A 141 -2.90 -2.55 22.34
N SER A 142 -2.75 -2.51 23.67
CA SER A 142 -2.43 -1.28 24.41
C SER A 142 -1.10 -0.68 23.94
N ARG A 143 -0.08 -1.53 23.75
CA ARG A 143 1.21 -1.11 23.20
C ARG A 143 1.06 -0.53 21.79
N HIS A 144 0.29 -1.17 20.92
CA HIS A 144 0.08 -0.69 19.56
C HIS A 144 -0.72 0.62 19.47
N LEU A 145 -1.74 0.79 20.32
CA LEU A 145 -2.51 2.04 20.39
C LEU A 145 -1.64 3.23 20.83
N ALA A 146 -0.60 3.00 21.64
CA ALA A 146 0.37 4.01 22.02
C ALA A 146 1.38 4.37 20.90
N GLU A 147 1.42 3.62 19.80
CA GLU A 147 2.36 3.88 18.70
C GLU A 147 1.84 4.94 17.72
N THR A 148 2.70 5.91 17.39
CA THR A 148 2.50 6.77 16.22
C THR A 148 3.04 6.08 14.97
N TYR A 149 2.26 5.15 14.42
CA TYR A 149 2.63 4.38 13.23
C TYR A 149 2.96 5.30 12.03
N GLY A 150 3.84 4.82 11.13
CA GLY A 150 4.22 5.53 9.92
C GLY A 150 5.24 6.67 10.10
N SER A 151 5.33 7.26 11.30
CA SER A 151 6.25 8.37 11.62
C SER A 151 7.71 8.11 11.23
N ARG A 152 8.24 6.94 11.58
CA ARG A 152 9.63 6.54 11.25
C ARG A 152 9.89 6.38 9.76
N LYS A 153 8.86 6.10 8.95
CA LYS A 153 8.95 5.79 7.50
C LYS A 153 8.37 6.89 6.61
N LEU A 154 7.97 8.03 7.20
CA LEU A 154 7.26 9.13 6.55
C LEU A 154 5.98 8.67 5.84
N GLU A 155 5.25 7.73 6.43
CA GLU A 155 3.97 7.25 5.89
C GLU A 155 2.84 8.10 6.50
N ARG A 156 2.81 9.37 6.08
CA ARG A 156 2.02 10.44 6.68
C ARG A 156 0.52 10.14 6.73
N GLY A 157 -0.01 9.37 5.77
CA GLY A 157 -1.42 8.99 5.75
C GLY A 157 -1.91 8.34 7.05
N TYR A 158 -1.04 7.60 7.76
CA TYR A 158 -1.40 7.00 9.05
C TYR A 158 -1.51 8.00 10.20
N ALA A 159 -0.85 9.15 10.13
CA ALA A 159 -0.87 10.16 11.19
C ALA A 159 -2.24 10.84 11.35
N HIS A 160 -3.11 10.72 10.34
CA HIS A 160 -4.45 11.29 10.32
C HIS A 160 -5.54 10.32 10.80
N ILE A 161 -5.16 9.13 11.25
CA ILE A 161 -6.07 8.09 11.72
C ILE A 161 -6.16 8.17 13.24
N LYS A 162 -7.38 8.19 13.80
CA LYS A 162 -7.59 7.99 15.24
C LYS A 162 -7.35 6.50 15.54
N PRO A 163 -6.34 6.15 16.38
CA PRO A 163 -6.12 4.77 16.78
C PRO A 163 -7.33 4.19 17.51
N GLN A 164 -7.76 3.00 17.08
CA GLN A 164 -8.81 2.20 17.72
C GLN A 164 -8.45 0.72 17.63
N VAL A 165 -8.95 -0.05 18.59
CA VAL A 165 -8.88 -1.51 18.58
C VAL A 165 -10.22 -2.08 18.13
N PHE A 166 -10.19 -3.16 17.37
CA PHE A 166 -11.41 -3.85 16.96
C PHE A 166 -11.17 -5.36 16.84
N VAL A 167 -12.27 -6.10 16.90
CA VAL A 167 -12.32 -7.54 16.72
C VAL A 167 -13.11 -7.83 15.45
N GLU A 168 -12.58 -8.70 14.59
CA GLU A 168 -13.32 -9.19 13.43
C GLU A 168 -13.21 -10.71 13.28
N THR A 169 -14.15 -11.28 12.54
CA THR A 169 -14.14 -12.71 12.20
C THR A 169 -12.85 -13.10 11.51
N LEU A 170 -12.25 -14.22 11.94
CA LEU A 170 -11.06 -14.77 11.27
C LEU A 170 -11.45 -15.34 9.90
N ILE A 171 -10.59 -15.12 8.90
CA ILE A 171 -10.79 -15.64 7.54
C ILE A 171 -9.98 -16.93 7.39
N GLY A 172 -10.62 -17.98 6.86
CA GLY A 172 -10.01 -19.29 6.63
C GLY A 172 -10.72 -20.39 7.43
N LYS A 173 -10.87 -21.56 6.82
CA LYS A 173 -11.62 -22.70 7.39
C LYS A 173 -10.78 -23.59 8.30
N ASP A 174 -9.46 -23.57 8.14
CA ASP A 174 -8.52 -24.41 8.86
C ASP A 174 -7.71 -23.55 9.83
N HIS A 175 -7.91 -23.75 11.13
CA HIS A 175 -7.42 -22.93 12.23
C HIS A 175 -5.88 -22.75 12.29
N ASP A 176 -5.12 -23.53 11.50
CA ASP A 176 -3.65 -23.47 11.36
C ASP A 176 -3.16 -22.75 10.09
N TYR A 177 -4.06 -22.25 9.25
CA TYR A 177 -3.76 -21.75 7.91
C TYR A 177 -3.89 -20.23 7.80
N GLN A 178 -2.80 -19.54 7.43
CA GLN A 178 -2.92 -18.17 6.92
C GLN A 178 -3.48 -18.21 5.50
N PRO A 179 -4.59 -17.52 5.20
CA PRO A 179 -5.18 -17.52 3.87
C PRO A 179 -4.18 -16.99 2.83
N ILE A 180 -4.27 -17.51 1.60
CA ILE A 180 -3.48 -16.98 0.47
C ILE A 180 -3.87 -15.52 0.25
N ASP A 181 -2.85 -14.67 0.20
CA ASP A 181 -2.98 -13.23 0.12
C ASP A 181 -2.72 -12.79 -1.33
N TYR A 182 -3.76 -12.23 -1.96
CA TYR A 182 -3.74 -11.76 -3.34
C TYR A 182 -3.69 -10.22 -3.37
N LYS A 183 -2.52 -9.67 -3.70
CA LYS A 183 -2.24 -8.23 -3.63
C LYS A 183 -2.26 -7.60 -5.00
N PHE A 184 -3.37 -6.99 -5.37
CA PHE A 184 -3.57 -6.34 -6.66
C PHE A 184 -2.99 -4.93 -6.61
N ASN A 185 -1.97 -4.67 -7.40
CA ASN A 185 -1.38 -3.34 -7.52
C ASN A 185 -2.02 -2.64 -8.72
N VAL A 186 -2.88 -1.68 -8.43
CA VAL A 186 -3.64 -0.89 -9.39
C VAL A 186 -2.90 0.41 -9.65
N ILE A 187 -2.62 0.70 -10.91
CA ILE A 187 -1.94 1.92 -11.35
C ILE A 187 -2.78 2.50 -12.49
N ALA A 188 -3.10 3.80 -12.40
CA ALA A 188 -3.93 4.48 -13.39
C ALA A 188 -5.26 3.72 -13.70
N GLY A 189 -5.91 3.20 -12.66
CA GLY A 189 -7.20 2.50 -12.76
C GLY A 189 -7.15 1.07 -13.28
N ARG A 190 -5.97 0.51 -13.57
CA ARG A 190 -5.84 -0.86 -14.07
C ARG A 190 -4.91 -1.69 -13.21
N VAL A 191 -5.22 -2.97 -13.03
CA VAL A 191 -4.30 -3.90 -12.36
C VAL A 191 -3.02 -4.02 -13.20
N ALA A 192 -1.91 -3.52 -12.64
CA ALA A 192 -0.59 -3.61 -13.26
C ALA A 192 0.06 -4.97 -13.00
N PHE A 193 -0.07 -5.48 -11.77
CA PHE A 193 0.39 -6.82 -11.38
C PHE A 193 -0.26 -7.27 -10.07
N VAL A 194 -0.24 -8.58 -9.84
CA VAL A 194 -0.74 -9.23 -8.63
C VAL A 194 0.43 -9.94 -7.95
N VAL A 195 0.60 -9.70 -6.64
CA VAL A 195 1.53 -10.50 -5.81
C VAL A 195 0.70 -11.50 -5.04
N VAL A 196 0.96 -12.78 -5.26
CA VAL A 196 0.33 -13.86 -4.52
C VAL A 196 1.30 -14.33 -3.47
N THR A 197 0.88 -14.33 -2.20
CA THR A 197 1.70 -14.79 -1.08
C THR A 197 1.02 -15.97 -0.40
N SER A 198 1.74 -17.07 -0.26
CA SER A 198 1.29 -18.24 0.49
C SER A 198 2.24 -18.50 1.64
N PHE A 199 1.67 -18.79 2.80
CA PHE A 199 2.38 -19.22 4.00
C PHE A 199 2.08 -20.71 4.21
N ARG A 200 2.59 -21.56 3.32
CA ARG A 200 2.53 -23.02 3.54
C ARG A 200 3.73 -23.36 4.42
N SER A 201 3.48 -23.81 5.66
CA SER A 201 4.49 -24.00 6.71
C SER A 201 5.16 -22.67 7.14
N THR A 202 6.29 -22.73 7.86
CA THR A 202 7.08 -21.55 8.26
C THR A 202 7.72 -20.80 7.09
N VAL A 203 7.55 -21.28 5.85
CA VAL A 203 8.16 -20.72 4.64
C VAL A 203 7.16 -19.87 3.87
N ARG A 204 7.48 -18.58 3.72
CA ARG A 204 6.74 -17.66 2.85
C ARG A 204 7.20 -17.80 1.40
N LYS A 205 6.28 -18.15 0.51
CA LYS A 205 6.49 -18.16 -0.94
C LYS A 205 5.65 -17.11 -1.63
N THR A 206 6.16 -16.55 -2.72
CA THR A 206 5.44 -15.60 -3.57
C THR A 206 5.48 -15.97 -5.04
N ALA A 207 4.52 -15.45 -5.80
CA ALA A 207 4.52 -15.44 -7.25
C ALA A 207 3.90 -14.12 -7.73
N LEU A 208 4.35 -13.63 -8.87
CA LEU A 208 3.79 -12.44 -9.50
C LEU A 208 3.05 -12.83 -10.76
N PHE A 209 1.89 -12.24 -10.97
CA PHE A 209 1.05 -12.46 -12.13
C PHE A 209 0.63 -11.13 -12.75
N ASP A 210 0.35 -11.13 -14.04
CA ASP A 210 -0.34 -10.02 -14.70
C ASP A 210 -1.86 -10.06 -14.40
N ARG A 211 -2.58 -9.10 -14.97
CA ARG A 211 -4.05 -8.98 -14.86
C ARG A 211 -4.81 -10.20 -15.37
N ASP A 212 -4.25 -10.98 -16.28
CA ASP A 212 -4.90 -12.12 -16.94
C ASP A 212 -4.42 -13.46 -16.34
N TRP A 213 -3.78 -13.43 -15.16
CA TRP A 213 -3.22 -14.59 -14.47
C TRP A 213 -2.06 -15.28 -15.22
N ARG A 214 -1.30 -14.54 -16.03
CA ARG A 214 -0.04 -15.04 -16.59
C ARG A 214 1.10 -14.73 -15.64
N ARG A 215 1.91 -15.75 -15.33
CA ARG A 215 3.05 -15.60 -14.42
C ARG A 215 4.07 -14.63 -15.02
N LEU A 216 4.48 -13.65 -14.22
CA LEU A 216 5.55 -12.73 -14.57
C LEU A 216 6.90 -13.34 -14.18
N ALA A 217 7.89 -13.22 -15.06
CA ALA A 217 9.28 -13.58 -14.77
C ALA A 217 9.96 -12.50 -13.92
N VAL A 218 9.33 -12.17 -12.77
CA VAL A 218 9.77 -11.12 -11.85
C VAL A 218 9.88 -11.69 -10.44
N VAL A 219 11.01 -11.45 -9.79
CA VAL A 219 11.26 -11.86 -8.41
C VAL A 219 11.24 -10.64 -7.49
N GLN A 220 10.62 -10.80 -6.33
CA GLN A 220 10.73 -9.85 -5.23
C GLN A 220 11.96 -10.23 -4.38
N GLY A 221 13.01 -9.40 -4.44
CA GLY A 221 14.31 -9.72 -3.87
C GLY A 221 14.27 -10.27 -2.44
N GLY A 222 14.87 -11.45 -2.23
CA GLY A 222 14.96 -12.14 -0.94
C GLY A 222 13.70 -12.92 -0.52
N ILE A 223 12.77 -13.19 -1.44
CA ILE A 223 11.59 -14.01 -1.21
C ILE A 223 11.59 -15.19 -2.19
N ASP A 224 11.23 -16.37 -1.72
CA ASP A 224 11.10 -17.57 -2.55
C ASP A 224 9.98 -17.36 -3.60
N ALA A 225 10.38 -17.29 -4.87
CA ALA A 225 9.48 -17.07 -6.00
C ALA A 225 8.93 -18.37 -6.63
N SER A 226 9.11 -19.52 -5.97
CA SER A 226 8.71 -20.86 -6.45
C SER A 226 7.26 -21.23 -6.13
N LEU A 227 6.41 -20.25 -5.79
CA LEU A 227 5.01 -20.56 -5.50
C LEU A 227 4.30 -21.07 -6.77
N GLU A 228 3.93 -22.34 -6.74
CA GLU A 228 3.01 -22.96 -7.70
C GLU A 228 1.60 -22.92 -7.12
N ILE A 229 0.69 -22.26 -7.83
CA ILE A 229 -0.68 -22.04 -7.36
C ILE A 229 -1.65 -21.93 -8.54
N ALA A 230 -2.81 -22.57 -8.39
CA ALA A 230 -3.90 -22.45 -9.34
C ALA A 230 -4.55 -21.06 -9.28
N ARG A 231 -5.17 -20.66 -10.39
CA ARG A 231 -5.99 -19.44 -10.42
C ARG A 231 -7.14 -19.57 -9.43
N PRO A 232 -7.35 -18.60 -8.50
CA PRO A 232 -8.51 -18.64 -7.62
C PRO A 232 -9.80 -18.53 -8.43
N GLN A 233 -10.87 -19.14 -7.96
CA GLN A 233 -12.17 -19.15 -8.65
C GLN A 233 -12.72 -17.72 -8.77
N SER A 234 -12.53 -16.92 -7.73
CA SER A 234 -12.94 -15.52 -7.64
C SER A 234 -12.02 -14.54 -8.37
N PHE A 235 -10.95 -14.98 -9.05
CA PHE A 235 -9.93 -14.08 -9.61
C PHE A 235 -10.51 -12.93 -10.46
N SER A 236 -11.44 -13.25 -11.37
CA SER A 236 -12.04 -12.22 -12.24
C SER A 236 -12.78 -11.15 -11.44
N ARG A 237 -13.48 -11.55 -10.37
CA ARG A 237 -14.21 -10.64 -9.48
C ARG A 237 -13.23 -9.84 -8.61
N MET A 238 -12.12 -10.43 -8.19
CA MET A 238 -11.05 -9.68 -7.52
C MET A 238 -10.44 -8.61 -8.43
N VAL A 239 -10.20 -8.90 -9.72
CA VAL A 239 -9.72 -7.90 -10.70
C VAL A 239 -10.72 -6.76 -10.81
N GLU A 240 -12.01 -7.07 -11.01
CA GLU A 240 -13.08 -6.06 -11.09
C GLU A 240 -13.12 -5.19 -9.83
N ALA A 241 -13.13 -5.81 -8.65
CA ALA A 241 -13.13 -5.10 -7.38
C ALA A 241 -11.88 -4.22 -7.20
N ALA A 242 -10.70 -4.74 -7.54
CA ALA A 242 -9.45 -4.00 -7.45
C ALA A 242 -9.48 -2.77 -8.35
N GLU A 243 -9.91 -2.89 -9.60
CA GLU A 243 -9.94 -1.77 -10.56
C GLU A 243 -10.97 -0.72 -10.15
N ILE A 244 -12.15 -1.11 -9.64
CA ILE A 244 -13.16 -0.17 -9.12
C ILE A 244 -12.64 0.56 -7.89
N LEU A 245 -12.15 -0.16 -6.87
CA LEU A 245 -11.73 0.44 -5.61
C LEU A 245 -10.42 1.23 -5.74
N GLY A 246 -9.44 0.64 -6.43
CA GLY A 246 -8.12 1.22 -6.63
C GLY A 246 -8.08 2.33 -7.67
N GLY A 247 -9.01 2.32 -8.64
CA GLY A 247 -9.08 3.33 -9.70
C GLY A 247 -9.53 4.71 -9.27
N GLU A 248 -10.04 4.88 -8.04
CA GLU A 248 -10.26 6.21 -7.43
C GLU A 248 -8.94 6.93 -7.08
N PHE A 249 -7.80 6.24 -7.20
CA PHE A 249 -6.45 6.72 -6.88
C PHE A 249 -5.49 6.52 -8.06
N ASP A 250 -4.43 7.32 -8.11
CA ASP A 250 -3.38 7.22 -9.13
C ASP A 250 -2.56 5.93 -9.01
N MET A 251 -2.39 5.43 -7.78
CA MET A 251 -1.86 4.11 -7.48
C MET A 251 -2.37 3.61 -6.12
N MET A 252 -2.88 2.38 -6.09
CA MET A 252 -3.38 1.71 -4.90
C MET A 252 -3.04 0.22 -4.95
N ARG A 253 -2.64 -0.37 -3.82
CA ARG A 253 -2.67 -1.82 -3.65
C ARG A 253 -3.96 -2.20 -2.94
N VAL A 254 -4.67 -3.20 -3.46
CA VAL A 254 -5.87 -3.77 -2.84
C VAL A 254 -5.62 -5.25 -2.60
N ASP A 255 -5.74 -5.67 -1.34
CA ASP A 255 -5.49 -7.05 -0.94
C ASP A 255 -6.80 -7.81 -0.79
N PHE A 256 -6.82 -9.05 -1.25
CA PHE A 256 -7.95 -9.95 -1.14
C PHE A 256 -7.51 -11.33 -0.62
N TYR A 257 -8.48 -12.02 -0.05
CA TYR A 257 -8.45 -13.46 0.19
C TYR A 257 -9.56 -14.14 -0.63
N GLU A 258 -9.53 -15.46 -0.72
CA GLU A 258 -10.63 -16.27 -1.24
C GLU A 258 -11.19 -17.16 -0.14
N ASP A 259 -12.50 -17.14 0.06
CA ASP A 259 -13.21 -18.10 0.91
C ASP A 259 -14.42 -18.68 0.18
N GLY A 260 -14.48 -20.00 0.08
CA GLY A 260 -15.57 -20.68 -0.63
C GLY A 260 -15.73 -20.30 -2.11
N GLY A 261 -14.68 -19.82 -2.77
CA GLY A 261 -14.74 -19.32 -4.16
C GLY A 261 -15.25 -17.88 -4.29
N GLU A 262 -15.46 -17.18 -3.17
CA GLU A 262 -15.86 -15.77 -3.11
C GLU A 262 -14.68 -14.88 -2.69
N PRO A 263 -14.55 -13.68 -3.27
CA PRO A 263 -13.51 -12.74 -2.88
C PRO A 263 -13.85 -12.09 -1.54
N VAL A 264 -12.85 -11.99 -0.67
CA VAL A 264 -12.95 -11.31 0.63
C VAL A 264 -11.94 -10.16 0.67
N PHE A 265 -12.40 -8.96 0.98
CA PHE A 265 -11.54 -7.79 1.14
C PHE A 265 -10.59 -7.94 2.34
N GLY A 266 -9.30 -7.69 2.11
CA GLY A 266 -8.25 -7.67 3.12
C GLY A 266 -7.94 -6.25 3.61
N GLU A 267 -7.14 -5.51 2.83
CA GLU A 267 -6.77 -4.12 3.15
C GLU A 267 -6.40 -3.31 1.90
N PHE A 268 -6.37 -1.99 2.06
CA PHE A 268 -5.72 -1.09 1.12
C PHE A 268 -4.27 -0.82 1.54
N THR A 269 -3.42 -0.47 0.57
CA THR A 269 -2.08 0.06 0.85
C THR A 269 -1.64 1.06 -0.22
N ILE A 270 -1.25 2.26 0.22
CA ILE A 270 -0.69 3.31 -0.64
C ILE A 270 0.84 3.39 -0.61
N TYR A 271 1.48 2.69 0.35
CA TYR A 271 2.93 2.65 0.53
C TYR A 271 3.46 1.20 0.51
N PRO A 272 3.22 0.42 -0.56
CA PRO A 272 3.59 -0.99 -0.58
C PRO A 272 5.09 -1.14 -0.32
N ARG A 273 5.41 -1.97 0.66
CA ARG A 273 6.80 -2.24 1.11
C ARG A 273 7.56 -0.95 1.47
N SER A 274 6.87 0.12 1.85
CA SER A 274 7.47 1.43 2.13
C SER A 274 8.25 2.02 0.94
N GLY A 275 8.03 1.54 -0.28
CA GLY A 275 8.80 1.94 -1.46
C GLY A 275 10.20 1.32 -1.55
N LEU A 276 10.45 0.22 -0.84
CA LEU A 276 11.75 -0.45 -0.74
C LEU A 276 11.74 -1.85 -1.39
N GLN A 277 10.80 -2.08 -2.32
CA GLN A 277 10.69 -3.34 -3.03
C GLN A 277 11.72 -3.40 -4.17
N GLN A 278 12.62 -4.37 -4.12
CA GLN A 278 13.50 -4.68 -5.23
C GLN A 278 12.79 -5.65 -6.17
N PHE A 279 12.81 -5.34 -7.46
CA PHE A 279 12.30 -6.21 -8.51
C PHE A 279 13.48 -6.69 -9.34
N GLU A 280 13.51 -7.99 -9.63
CA GLU A 280 14.44 -8.58 -10.57
C GLU A 280 13.65 -9.13 -11.75
N PRO A 281 13.83 -8.61 -12.98
CA PRO A 281 14.82 -7.60 -13.36
C PRO A 281 14.42 -6.16 -12.92
N PRO A 282 15.39 -5.24 -12.72
CA PRO A 282 15.11 -3.85 -12.33
C PRO A 282 14.34 -3.03 -13.38
N ALA A 283 14.24 -3.54 -14.61
CA ALA A 283 13.41 -2.94 -15.66
C ALA A 283 11.93 -2.87 -15.25
N PHE A 284 11.45 -3.85 -14.48
CA PHE A 284 10.07 -3.88 -14.04
C PHE A 284 9.69 -2.68 -13.13
N ASP A 285 10.59 -2.23 -12.25
CA ASP A 285 10.37 -1.03 -11.43
C ASP A 285 10.23 0.25 -12.28
N ARG A 286 10.95 0.31 -13.42
CA ARG A 286 10.84 1.41 -14.39
C ARG A 286 9.56 1.33 -15.21
N GLU A 287 9.16 0.14 -15.64
CA GLU A 287 7.91 -0.09 -16.38
C GLU A 287 6.70 0.31 -15.53
N LEU A 288 6.62 -0.15 -14.28
CA LEU A 288 5.59 0.27 -13.33
C LEU A 288 5.64 1.78 -13.07
N GLY A 289 6.84 2.34 -12.96
CA GLY A 289 7.06 3.77 -12.87
C GLY A 289 6.44 4.51 -14.06
N ALA A 290 6.68 4.06 -15.29
CA ALA A 290 6.14 4.69 -16.49
C ALA A 290 4.61 4.67 -16.57
N CYS A 291 3.96 3.66 -15.99
CA CYS A 291 2.49 3.57 -15.93
C CYS A 291 1.85 4.53 -14.91
N TRP A 292 2.61 5.03 -13.93
CA TRP A 292 2.07 5.87 -12.85
C TRP A 292 2.33 7.35 -13.10
N ASP A 293 1.35 8.10 -13.59
CA ASP A 293 1.47 9.56 -13.71
C ASP A 293 1.22 10.27 -12.36
N ILE A 294 2.27 10.88 -11.79
CA ILE A 294 2.14 11.64 -10.54
C ILE A 294 1.34 12.94 -10.73
N ALA A 295 1.11 13.43 -11.96
CA ALA A 295 0.23 14.57 -12.21
C ALA A 295 -1.23 14.28 -11.85
N ALA A 296 -1.62 13.00 -11.84
CA ALA A 296 -2.94 12.54 -11.42
C ALA A 296 -3.10 12.45 -9.89
N SER A 297 -2.02 12.56 -9.12
CA SER A 297 -2.06 12.57 -7.65
C SER A 297 -2.92 13.70 -7.07
N GLY A 298 -3.38 13.56 -5.83
CA GLY A 298 -4.10 14.61 -5.12
C GLY A 298 -3.29 15.91 -5.04
N TYR A 299 -1.99 15.80 -4.82
CA TYR A 299 -1.07 16.95 -4.71
C TYR A 299 -0.90 17.77 -6.00
N LEU A 300 -0.73 17.10 -7.16
CA LEU A 300 -0.44 17.79 -8.43
C LEU A 300 -1.68 18.07 -9.29
N SER A 301 -2.75 17.30 -9.14
CA SER A 301 -4.00 17.57 -9.85
C SER A 301 -4.72 18.82 -9.33
N ARG A 302 -4.59 19.11 -8.02
CA ARG A 302 -5.22 20.25 -7.34
C ARG A 302 -4.21 20.99 -6.43
N PRO A 303 -3.21 21.67 -7.01
CA PRO A 303 -2.11 22.25 -6.23
C PRO A 303 -2.56 23.40 -5.33
N SER A 304 -2.62 23.12 -4.02
CA SER A 304 -3.11 24.05 -3.00
C SER A 304 -2.14 25.20 -2.69
N SER A 305 -0.82 24.99 -2.83
CA SER A 305 0.20 25.98 -2.49
C SER A 305 0.88 26.62 -3.71
N ARG A 306 1.48 27.82 -3.51
CA ARG A 306 2.32 28.47 -4.54
C ARG A 306 3.52 27.59 -4.93
N PHE A 307 4.08 26.86 -3.97
CA PHE A 307 5.15 25.90 -4.22
C PHE A 307 4.66 24.77 -5.14
N ALA A 308 3.54 24.11 -4.81
CA ALA A 308 2.99 23.02 -5.62
C ALA A 308 2.70 23.45 -7.06
N ARG A 309 2.11 24.64 -7.26
CA ARG A 309 1.86 25.21 -8.60
C ARG A 309 3.15 25.41 -9.40
N ARG A 310 4.19 25.96 -8.78
CA ARG A 310 5.50 26.16 -9.43
C ARG A 310 6.20 24.84 -9.71
N TYR A 311 6.19 23.93 -8.76
CA TYR A 311 6.80 22.61 -8.89
C TYR A 311 6.16 21.83 -10.04
N ARG A 312 4.82 21.81 -10.14
CA ARG A 312 4.11 21.23 -11.28
C ARG A 312 4.54 21.86 -12.62
N ALA A 313 4.62 23.19 -12.69
CA ALA A 313 5.05 23.87 -13.92
C ALA A 313 6.50 23.52 -14.32
N VAL A 314 7.40 23.34 -13.34
CA VAL A 314 8.78 22.90 -13.58
C VAL A 314 8.82 21.46 -14.09
N LEU A 315 8.03 20.54 -13.52
CA LEU A 315 7.93 19.16 -14.00
C LEU A 315 7.45 19.09 -15.46
N VAL A 316 6.41 19.86 -15.81
CA VAL A 316 5.91 19.97 -17.20
C VAL A 316 6.98 20.53 -18.13
N ALA A 317 7.64 21.63 -17.74
CA ALA A 317 8.69 22.23 -18.57
C ALA A 317 9.90 21.30 -18.78
N ALA A 318 10.15 20.38 -17.84
CA ALA A 318 11.19 19.37 -17.94
C ALA A 318 10.77 18.14 -18.79
N GLY A 319 9.47 17.97 -19.07
CA GLY A 319 8.89 16.77 -19.69
C GLY A 319 8.95 15.55 -18.75
N ARG A 320 8.68 15.77 -17.46
CA ARG A 320 8.63 14.72 -16.42
C ARG A 320 7.21 14.33 -16.04
N ILE A 321 6.25 15.20 -16.36
CA ILE A 321 4.81 14.99 -16.43
C ILE A 321 4.27 15.81 -17.60
#